data_AF-A0A381V4L1-F1
#
_entry.id   AF-A0A381V4L1-F1
#
_cell.length_a   1.000
_cell.length_b   1.000
_cell.length_c   1.000
_cell.angle_alpha   90.00
_cell.angle_beta   90.00
_cell.angle_gamma   90.00
#
_symmetry.space_group_name_H-M   'P 1'
#
loop_
_entity.id
_entity.type
_entity.pdbx_description
1 polymer ?
#
loop_
_entity_poly.entity_id
_entity_poly.type
_entity_poly.pdbx_seq_one_letter_code
_entity_poly.pdbx_strand_id
1 'polypeptide(L)'
;MLTPDSMGMEFIWWVGVVEDRHDPMYLGRCKVRCLGWHTDDKKLMPPIDLPWAFPLMPITSASQTGVGQTPLGPVEGTWVMGFFRDGREAQEPVMMGTLHGVPEQDVREIYTAQIGFYDARMYDSAIASDTHPFSLEAAKKRVRSLLLGADTRQSDKVPREPEILEYSGAGDGVIITEQEQLSPFPSYHYLNEPTTNRLARGYGDPTSKLRTSEDGKRTESQYSILKRKKNSRNAGQVNVGTGGDFGSIVNIRKNMNLPFLTPLQLSSDKFKEALLKPIINRFSEPLPPYNAVYPYNHVQQTESGHVFEFDDTPDAERVHLYHRSGSFLEYHPDGTVVTKSVNEAYNIVHSNSYEHIEGHKIETIDKSFQLFVNRDQQSTQGNFSLKIGAGGSYYANVDGGNYYITSDRYESNTTSFMVGTKKGSTISGGGTLELNSTGSMRLDAEGPLFADASQIKMRAEGTVGLSGSGDVNITTSIGAI
;
A
#
# COMPACT_ATOMS: atom_id res chain seq x y z
N MET A 1 -10.66 12.87 -47.99
CA MET A 1 -10.85 11.53 -48.57
C MET A 1 -9.62 11.28 -49.41
N LEU A 2 -8.74 10.36 -49.01
CA LEU A 2 -7.50 10.09 -49.73
C LEU A 2 -7.86 9.40 -51.05
N THR A 3 -7.48 9.99 -52.18
CA THR A 3 -7.66 9.36 -53.49
C THR A 3 -6.44 8.50 -53.80
N PRO A 4 -6.55 7.46 -54.63
CA PRO A 4 -5.39 6.67 -55.06
C PRO A 4 -4.24 7.50 -55.64
N ASP A 5 -4.57 8.67 -56.19
CA ASP A 5 -3.60 9.61 -56.79
C ASP A 5 -2.97 10.58 -55.78
N SER A 6 -3.40 10.59 -54.51
CA SER A 6 -2.93 11.54 -53.48
C SER A 6 -1.85 10.98 -52.56
N MET A 7 -1.42 9.73 -52.73
CA MET A 7 -0.30 9.17 -51.96
C MET A 7 0.99 9.30 -52.78
N GLY A 8 1.99 9.95 -52.19
CA GLY A 8 3.32 10.03 -52.79
C GLY A 8 3.93 8.64 -52.84
N MET A 9 4.35 8.18 -54.02
CA MET A 9 4.98 6.86 -54.16
C MET A 9 6.43 6.81 -53.61
N GLU A 10 6.96 7.94 -53.15
CA GLU A 10 8.30 8.06 -52.58
C GLU A 10 8.24 8.12 -51.05
N PHE A 11 9.01 7.24 -50.39
CA PHE A 11 9.13 7.25 -48.93
C PHE A 11 10.15 8.32 -48.49
N ILE A 12 9.66 9.45 -47.99
CA ILE A 12 10.49 10.52 -47.42
C ILE A 12 10.40 10.46 -45.91
N TRP A 13 11.50 10.09 -45.26
CA TRP A 13 11.60 10.07 -43.80
C TRP A 13 12.02 11.43 -43.24
N TRP A 14 11.74 11.64 -41.96
CA TRP A 14 12.12 12.84 -41.23
C TRP A 14 12.35 12.53 -39.75
N VAL A 15 13.06 13.45 -39.08
CA VAL A 15 13.17 13.52 -37.63
C VAL A 15 12.73 14.92 -37.21
N GLY A 16 12.03 15.02 -36.08
CA GLY A 16 11.53 16.29 -35.58
C GLY A 16 11.20 16.24 -34.10
N VAL A 17 10.75 17.38 -33.58
CA VAL A 17 10.39 17.55 -32.17
C VAL A 17 8.92 17.91 -32.04
N VAL A 18 8.23 17.26 -31.11
CA VAL A 18 6.83 17.59 -30.78
C VAL A 18 6.79 18.93 -30.04
N GLU A 19 6.01 19.88 -30.56
CA GLU A 19 5.80 21.20 -29.93
C GLU A 19 4.39 21.40 -29.39
N ASP A 20 3.42 20.59 -29.84
CA ASP A 20 2.06 20.58 -29.28
C ASP A 20 1.43 19.20 -29.48
N ARG A 21 0.68 18.75 -28.48
CA ARG A 21 -0.03 17.46 -28.46
C ARG A 21 -1.54 17.61 -28.18
N HIS A 22 -2.04 18.84 -28.07
CA HIS A 22 -3.45 19.12 -27.77
C HIS A 22 -4.32 18.99 -29.03
N ASP A 23 -4.44 17.76 -29.54
CA ASP A 23 -5.22 17.44 -30.72
C ASP A 23 -6.74 17.66 -30.48
N PRO A 24 -7.39 18.63 -31.17
CA PRO A 24 -8.82 18.86 -31.02
C PRO A 24 -9.70 17.69 -31.47
N MET A 25 -9.13 16.73 -32.23
CA MET A 25 -9.84 15.54 -32.70
C MET A 25 -9.63 14.30 -31.82
N TYR A 26 -8.75 14.37 -30.80
CA TYR A 26 -8.43 13.25 -29.92
C TYR A 26 -7.92 11.99 -30.66
N LEU A 27 -7.23 12.17 -31.79
CA LEU A 27 -6.64 11.10 -32.59
C LEU A 27 -5.17 10.83 -32.24
N GLY A 28 -4.65 11.51 -31.22
CA GLY A 28 -3.25 11.41 -30.81
C GLY A 28 -2.29 12.14 -31.74
N ARG A 29 -2.79 13.07 -32.58
CA ARG A 29 -1.93 13.82 -33.49
C ARG A 29 -1.08 14.81 -32.71
N CYS A 30 0.13 15.06 -33.20
CA CYS A 30 1.05 16.04 -32.61
C CYS A 30 1.51 17.04 -33.67
N LYS A 31 1.74 18.29 -33.28
CA LYS A 31 2.43 19.29 -34.09
C LYS A 31 3.93 19.03 -33.96
N VAL A 32 4.56 18.65 -35.07
CA VAL A 32 5.98 18.27 -35.09
C VAL A 32 6.77 19.24 -35.95
N ARG A 33 7.84 19.79 -35.37
CA ARG A 33 8.80 20.59 -36.12
C ARG A 33 9.86 19.67 -36.75
N CYS A 34 9.74 19.40 -38.05
CA CYS A 34 10.62 18.50 -38.79
C CYS A 34 11.93 19.19 -39.21
N LEU A 35 13.06 18.56 -38.89
CA LEU A 35 14.38 19.05 -39.25
C LEU A 35 14.56 19.11 -40.77
N GLY A 36 15.19 20.18 -41.25
CA GLY A 36 15.41 20.44 -42.68
C GLY A 36 14.19 20.96 -43.45
N TRP A 37 12.97 20.78 -42.92
CA TRP A 37 11.72 21.23 -43.54
C TRP A 37 11.16 22.50 -42.89
N HIS A 38 11.27 22.58 -41.57
CA HIS A 38 10.72 23.68 -40.78
C HIS A 38 11.85 24.57 -40.24
N THR A 39 11.62 25.89 -40.23
CA THR A 39 12.54 26.84 -39.57
C THR A 39 12.51 26.67 -38.05
N ASP A 40 13.62 26.96 -37.40
CA ASP A 40 13.74 27.07 -35.95
C ASP A 40 13.16 28.39 -35.41
N ASP A 41 12.90 29.41 -36.22
CA ASP A 41 12.30 30.66 -35.74
C ASP A 41 10.77 30.52 -35.58
N LYS A 42 10.30 30.50 -34.32
CA LYS A 42 8.86 30.43 -34.00
C LYS A 42 8.08 31.69 -34.39
N LYS A 43 8.75 32.81 -34.68
CA LYS A 43 8.06 34.02 -35.20
C LYS A 43 7.67 33.84 -36.65
N LEU A 44 8.52 33.17 -37.43
CA LEU A 44 8.25 32.87 -38.83
C LEU A 44 7.23 31.74 -38.96
N MET A 45 7.32 30.72 -38.09
CA MET A 45 6.39 29.61 -38.09
C MET A 45 6.05 29.16 -36.66
N PRO A 46 4.97 29.69 -36.07
CA PRO A 46 4.56 29.34 -34.72
C PRO A 46 4.07 27.88 -34.63
N PRO A 47 4.08 27.25 -33.44
CA PRO A 47 3.71 25.84 -33.28
C PRO A 47 2.31 25.50 -33.79
N ILE A 48 1.37 26.44 -33.70
CA ILE A 48 -0.01 26.25 -34.18
C ILE A 48 -0.09 26.04 -35.70
N ASP A 49 0.86 26.59 -36.46
CA ASP A 49 0.88 26.54 -37.92
C ASP A 49 1.54 25.27 -38.46
N LEU A 50 2.21 24.49 -37.61
CA LEU A 50 2.79 23.19 -38.00
C LEU A 50 1.70 22.23 -38.50
N PRO A 51 1.97 21.31 -39.44
CA PRO A 51 1.01 20.26 -39.79
C PRO A 51 0.80 19.27 -38.63
N TRP A 52 -0.38 18.67 -38.56
CA TRP A 52 -0.68 17.60 -37.59
C TRP A 52 -0.09 16.28 -38.08
N ALA A 53 0.86 15.73 -37.33
CA ALA A 53 1.43 14.41 -37.57
C ALA A 53 0.58 13.31 -36.93
N PHE A 54 0.25 12.27 -37.68
CA PHE A 54 -0.52 11.13 -37.18
C PHE A 54 0.38 10.08 -36.53
N PRO A 55 0.01 9.49 -35.38
CA PRO A 55 0.75 8.37 -34.81
C PRO A 55 0.51 7.07 -35.60
N LEU A 56 1.58 6.36 -35.94
CA LEU A 56 1.52 4.99 -36.42
C LEU A 56 1.50 4.04 -35.22
N MET A 57 0.37 3.39 -35.00
CA MET A 57 0.19 2.45 -33.89
C MET A 57 0.85 1.09 -34.19
N PRO A 58 1.37 0.38 -33.18
CA PRO A 58 1.85 -0.99 -33.37
C PRO A 58 0.70 -1.91 -33.80
N ILE A 59 1.00 -2.98 -34.53
CA ILE A 59 -0.01 -3.93 -35.05
C ILE A 59 -0.81 -4.65 -33.94
N THR A 60 -0.32 -4.61 -32.70
CA THR A 60 -1.04 -5.10 -31.50
C THR A 60 -2.20 -4.18 -31.09
N SER A 61 -2.29 -2.98 -31.65
CA SER A 61 -3.38 -2.04 -31.47
C SER A 61 -4.23 -1.94 -32.75
N ALA A 62 -5.47 -2.46 -32.70
CA ALA A 62 -6.35 -2.54 -33.86
C ALA A 62 -6.72 -1.18 -34.49
N SER A 63 -6.62 -0.08 -33.72
CA SER A 63 -6.92 1.29 -34.17
C SER A 63 -8.31 1.40 -34.82
N GLN A 64 -9.27 0.63 -34.28
CA GLN A 64 -10.66 0.57 -34.71
C GLN A 64 -11.55 1.06 -33.56
N THR A 65 -12.80 1.44 -33.87
CA THR A 65 -13.77 1.98 -32.91
C THR A 65 -13.80 1.20 -31.59
N GLY A 66 -13.22 1.78 -30.52
CA GLY A 66 -13.18 1.20 -29.18
C GLY A 66 -12.21 0.03 -28.96
N VAL A 67 -11.34 -0.30 -29.93
CA VAL A 67 -10.42 -1.45 -29.85
C VAL A 67 -8.99 -1.02 -30.18
N GLY A 68 -8.09 -1.14 -29.20
CA GLY A 68 -6.66 -0.83 -29.34
C GLY A 68 -6.08 -0.12 -28.12
N GLN A 69 -4.84 0.32 -28.25
CA GLN A 69 -4.15 1.17 -27.29
C GLN A 69 -4.50 2.64 -27.54
N THR A 70 -4.38 3.46 -26.49
CA THR A 70 -4.50 4.92 -26.61
C THR A 70 -3.35 5.46 -27.48
N PRO A 71 -3.61 6.29 -28.51
CA PRO A 71 -2.58 6.81 -29.42
C PRO A 71 -1.83 8.01 -28.81
N LEU A 72 -1.50 7.94 -27.52
CA LEU A 72 -0.83 8.99 -26.76
C LEU A 72 0.50 8.44 -26.22
N GLY A 73 1.47 9.34 -26.03
CA GLY A 73 2.78 8.98 -25.54
C GLY A 73 3.75 10.15 -25.60
N PRO A 74 3.96 10.76 -26.79
CA PRO A 74 4.85 11.91 -26.91
C PRO A 74 4.40 13.09 -26.05
N VAL A 75 5.35 13.67 -25.31
CA VAL A 75 5.23 14.95 -24.61
C VAL A 75 5.89 16.06 -25.45
N GLU A 76 5.60 17.32 -25.16
CA GLU A 76 6.30 18.44 -25.76
C GLU A 76 7.82 18.32 -25.52
N GLY A 77 8.62 18.53 -26.56
CA GLY A 77 10.07 18.25 -26.56
C GLY A 77 10.45 16.82 -26.94
N THR A 78 9.50 15.90 -27.12
CA THR A 78 9.80 14.52 -27.55
C THR A 78 10.34 14.51 -28.98
N TRP A 79 11.47 13.85 -29.17
CA TRP A 79 12.03 13.58 -30.48
C TRP A 79 11.31 12.40 -31.13
N VAL A 80 10.87 12.60 -32.37
CA VAL A 80 10.10 11.64 -33.15
C VAL A 80 10.73 11.45 -34.52
N MET A 81 10.65 10.22 -35.02
CA MET A 81 11.00 9.84 -36.38
C MET A 81 9.73 9.43 -37.12
N GLY A 82 9.66 9.78 -38.40
CA GLY A 82 8.46 9.55 -39.19
C GLY A 82 8.71 9.63 -40.69
N PHE A 83 7.61 9.66 -41.43
CA PHE A 83 7.61 9.84 -42.88
C PHE A 83 6.45 10.71 -43.35
N PHE A 84 6.53 11.24 -44.57
CA PHE A 84 5.42 11.95 -45.21
C PHE A 84 4.64 11.00 -46.12
N ARG A 85 3.31 11.00 -46.02
CA ARG A 85 2.43 10.13 -46.84
C ARG A 85 2.33 10.60 -48.28
N ASP A 86 2.60 11.87 -48.51
CA ASP A 86 2.54 12.59 -49.78
C ASP A 86 3.95 12.81 -50.40
N GLY A 87 4.98 12.13 -49.88
CA GLY A 87 6.32 12.17 -50.44
C GLY A 87 7.00 13.54 -50.28
N ARG A 88 7.44 14.15 -51.39
CA ARG A 88 8.20 15.41 -51.38
C ARG A 88 7.38 16.67 -51.10
N GLU A 89 6.05 16.59 -51.20
CA GLU A 89 5.15 17.70 -50.88
C GLU A 89 5.14 17.99 -49.36
N ALA A 90 5.45 16.99 -48.54
CA ALA A 90 5.70 17.11 -47.10
C ALA A 90 4.56 17.76 -46.29
N GLN A 91 3.29 17.55 -46.68
CA GLN A 91 2.12 18.10 -46.00
C GLN A 91 1.44 17.11 -45.05
N GLU A 92 1.60 15.80 -45.25
CA GLU A 92 0.95 14.75 -44.44
C GLU A 92 1.95 13.93 -43.61
N PRO A 93 2.45 14.47 -42.48
CA PRO A 93 3.41 13.74 -41.64
C PRO A 93 2.76 12.59 -40.84
N VAL A 94 3.51 11.52 -40.65
CA VAL A 94 3.19 10.38 -39.78
C VAL A 94 4.38 10.09 -38.86
N MET A 95 4.13 10.06 -37.56
CA MET A 95 5.10 9.63 -36.54
C MET A 95 5.15 8.10 -36.52
N MET A 96 6.33 7.53 -36.70
CA MET A 96 6.56 6.08 -36.64
C MET A 96 7.08 5.63 -35.26
N GLY A 97 7.83 6.48 -34.57
CA GLY A 97 8.38 6.18 -33.26
C GLY A 97 9.05 7.37 -32.60
N THR A 98 9.44 7.19 -31.34
CA THR A 98 10.19 8.18 -30.54
C THR A 98 11.67 7.82 -30.46
N LEU A 99 12.52 8.84 -30.32
CA LEU A 99 13.96 8.66 -30.15
C LEU A 99 14.37 9.03 -28.73
N HIS A 100 15.20 8.18 -28.13
CA HIS A 100 15.90 8.46 -26.89
C HIS A 100 17.21 9.21 -27.15
N GLY A 101 17.75 9.85 -26.12
CA GLY A 101 18.99 10.60 -26.23
C GLY A 101 19.52 11.03 -24.87
N VAL A 102 20.51 11.90 -24.88
CA VAL A 102 21.06 12.57 -23.71
C VAL A 102 20.84 14.07 -23.93
N PRO A 103 20.02 14.76 -23.11
CA PRO A 103 19.87 16.20 -23.26
C PRO A 103 21.14 16.88 -22.73
N GLU A 104 21.82 17.62 -23.60
CA GLU A 104 23.09 18.32 -23.26
C GLU A 104 22.87 19.79 -22.89
N GLN A 105 21.72 20.35 -23.29
CA GLN A 105 21.41 21.75 -23.09
C GLN A 105 20.13 21.97 -22.29
N ASP A 106 20.18 22.85 -21.28
CA ASP A 106 18.99 23.30 -20.56
C ASP A 106 18.24 24.31 -21.43
N VAL A 107 17.01 23.95 -21.78
CA VAL A 107 16.14 24.74 -22.62
C VAL A 107 15.68 26.03 -21.93
N ARG A 108 15.81 26.17 -20.60
CA ARG A 108 15.49 27.43 -19.88
C ARG A 108 16.52 28.53 -20.10
N GLU A 109 17.75 28.19 -20.46
CA GLU A 109 18.81 29.16 -20.74
C GLU A 109 18.67 29.78 -22.14
N ILE A 110 17.98 29.07 -23.03
CA ILE A 110 17.63 29.54 -24.37
C ILE A 110 16.23 30.17 -24.26
N TYR A 111 15.97 31.31 -24.91
CA TYR A 111 14.62 31.87 -25.03
C TYR A 111 13.73 30.95 -25.91
N THR A 112 13.34 29.77 -25.40
CA THR A 112 12.55 28.70 -26.07
C THR A 112 11.18 29.15 -26.54
N ALA A 113 10.66 30.25 -25.98
CA ALA A 113 9.46 30.89 -26.50
C ALA A 113 9.63 31.35 -27.96
N GLN A 114 10.87 31.51 -28.45
CA GLN A 114 11.17 32.02 -29.80
C GLN A 114 11.91 31.01 -30.68
N ILE A 115 12.56 29.98 -30.11
CA ILE A 115 13.34 28.99 -30.86
C ILE A 115 12.64 27.63 -30.82
N GLY A 116 12.49 27.03 -32.00
CA GLY A 116 11.90 25.73 -32.30
C GLY A 116 12.82 24.56 -31.98
N PHE A 117 12.29 23.34 -32.12
CA PHE A 117 13.01 22.09 -31.84
C PHE A 117 13.31 21.84 -30.35
N TYR A 118 12.62 22.55 -29.47
CA TYR A 118 12.67 22.38 -28.03
C TYR A 118 11.27 22.25 -27.46
N ASP A 119 11.17 21.84 -26.20
CA ASP A 119 9.91 21.87 -25.47
C ASP A 119 9.30 23.28 -25.56
N ALA A 120 8.09 23.36 -26.13
CA ALA A 120 7.36 24.60 -26.35
C ALA A 120 6.51 25.00 -25.14
N ARG A 121 6.44 24.19 -24.08
CA ARG A 121 5.80 24.58 -22.82
C ARG A 121 6.49 25.84 -22.32
N MET A 122 5.73 26.91 -22.21
CA MET A 122 6.21 28.11 -21.56
C MET A 122 6.51 27.76 -20.11
N TYR A 123 7.78 27.77 -19.71
CA TYR A 123 8.14 27.90 -18.31
C TYR A 123 7.58 29.23 -17.84
N ASP A 124 6.43 29.19 -17.17
CA ASP A 124 5.87 30.39 -16.56
C ASP A 124 6.71 30.71 -15.32
N SER A 125 7.80 31.45 -15.52
CA SER A 125 8.55 32.07 -14.44
C SER A 125 7.73 33.15 -13.69
N ALA A 126 6.44 33.35 -14.02
CA ALA A 126 5.55 34.34 -13.40
C ALA A 126 4.85 33.90 -12.10
N ILE A 127 5.36 32.89 -11.39
CA ILE A 127 4.95 32.59 -9.99
C ILE A 127 6.00 33.08 -8.97
N ALA A 128 7.06 33.75 -9.41
CA ALA A 128 7.97 34.50 -8.54
C ALA A 128 7.92 36.00 -8.88
N SER A 129 6.84 36.69 -8.53
CA SER A 129 6.83 38.16 -8.51
C SER A 129 5.72 38.71 -7.61
N ASP A 130 6.15 39.36 -6.53
CA ASP A 130 5.36 39.79 -5.37
C ASP A 130 4.59 41.11 -5.54
N THR A 131 3.92 41.43 -6.66
CA THR A 131 3.22 42.73 -6.77
C THR A 131 1.88 42.78 -7.55
N HIS A 132 0.79 42.68 -6.78
CA HIS A 132 -0.50 43.43 -6.75
C HIS A 132 -1.64 43.23 -7.79
N PRO A 133 -2.94 43.22 -7.38
CA PRO A 133 -4.05 42.63 -8.14
C PRO A 133 -4.86 43.56 -9.10
N PHE A 134 -4.42 44.79 -9.40
CA PHE A 134 -5.23 45.73 -10.19
C PHE A 134 -4.46 46.47 -11.30
N SER A 135 -3.67 45.74 -12.08
CA SER A 135 -3.03 46.24 -13.32
C SER A 135 -3.81 45.82 -14.57
N LEU A 136 -3.77 46.63 -15.64
CA LEU A 136 -4.33 46.34 -16.96
C LEU A 136 -3.75 45.06 -17.60
N GLU A 137 -2.64 44.53 -17.08
CA GLU A 137 -2.11 43.21 -17.45
C GLU A 137 -2.82 42.03 -16.76
N ALA A 138 -3.43 42.23 -15.59
CA ALA A 138 -4.32 41.23 -14.99
C ALA A 138 -5.58 41.02 -15.86
N ALA A 139 -5.99 42.04 -16.62
CA ALA A 139 -7.04 41.91 -17.64
C ALA A 139 -6.55 41.15 -18.88
N LYS A 140 -5.27 41.23 -19.26
CA LYS A 140 -4.68 40.38 -20.33
C LYS A 140 -4.53 38.91 -19.89
N LYS A 141 -4.31 38.66 -18.60
CA LYS A 141 -4.35 37.30 -18.00
C LYS A 141 -5.74 36.65 -18.10
N ARG A 142 -6.82 37.45 -18.18
CA ARG A 142 -8.19 36.99 -18.53
C ARG A 142 -8.41 36.68 -20.02
N VAL A 143 -7.57 37.19 -20.93
CA VAL A 143 -7.71 36.96 -22.39
C VAL A 143 -6.94 35.70 -22.85
N ARG A 144 -5.94 35.23 -22.09
CA ARG A 144 -5.23 33.98 -22.40
C ARG A 144 -5.90 32.72 -21.84
N SER A 145 -6.92 32.86 -20.99
CA SER A 145 -7.82 31.77 -20.59
C SER A 145 -8.86 31.41 -21.67
N LEU A 146 -8.75 31.93 -22.91
CA LEU A 146 -9.89 32.01 -23.84
C LEU A 146 -9.74 31.36 -25.23
N LEU A 147 -8.70 30.58 -25.56
CA LEU A 147 -8.77 29.72 -26.77
C LEU A 147 -9.03 28.23 -26.47
N LEU A 148 -9.92 28.02 -25.50
CA LEU A 148 -10.62 26.79 -25.12
C LEU A 148 -9.84 25.77 -24.25
N GLY A 149 -10.15 25.82 -22.95
CA GLY A 149 -10.43 24.60 -22.18
C GLY A 149 -9.29 23.94 -21.41
N ALA A 150 -8.06 24.44 -21.48
CA ALA A 150 -6.98 23.92 -20.65
C ALA A 150 -7.20 24.34 -19.19
N ASP A 151 -7.60 23.38 -18.35
CA ASP A 151 -7.70 23.53 -16.89
C ASP A 151 -6.31 23.87 -16.33
N THR A 152 -6.10 25.12 -15.98
CA THR A 152 -4.86 25.65 -15.40
C THR A 152 -4.61 25.19 -13.96
N ARG A 153 -5.37 24.21 -13.45
CA ARG A 153 -5.17 23.57 -12.13
C ARG A 153 -4.47 22.22 -12.22
N GLN A 154 -4.06 21.80 -13.41
CA GLN A 154 -3.25 20.60 -13.61
C GLN A 154 -1.74 20.90 -13.58
N SER A 155 -1.34 22.01 -12.95
CA SER A 155 0.05 22.30 -12.60
C SER A 155 0.47 21.48 -11.38
N ASP A 156 1.37 20.54 -11.62
CA ASP A 156 2.48 20.20 -10.72
C ASP A 156 2.16 19.46 -9.42
N LYS A 157 1.46 18.34 -9.55
CA LYS A 157 1.76 17.18 -8.70
C LYS A 157 2.10 16.03 -9.62
N VAL A 158 3.36 15.93 -10.02
CA VAL A 158 3.93 14.74 -10.68
C VAL A 158 4.95 14.15 -9.71
N PRO A 159 4.55 13.18 -8.86
CA PRO A 159 5.49 12.42 -8.05
C PRO A 159 6.40 11.61 -8.98
N ARG A 160 7.71 11.86 -8.90
CA ARG A 160 8.74 11.07 -9.57
C ARG A 160 9.41 10.12 -8.58
N GLU A 161 10.26 9.25 -9.13
CA GLU A 161 11.18 8.41 -8.36
C GLU A 161 11.88 9.22 -7.25
N PRO A 162 12.07 8.64 -6.05
CA PRO A 162 12.70 9.34 -4.94
C PRO A 162 14.11 9.80 -5.32
N GLU A 163 14.33 11.13 -5.36
CA GLU A 163 15.62 11.71 -5.77
C GLU A 163 16.70 11.54 -4.67
N ILE A 164 16.34 11.47 -3.39
CA ILE A 164 17.29 11.44 -2.27
C ILE A 164 16.76 10.64 -1.07
N LEU A 165 17.56 9.69 -0.56
CA LEU A 165 17.42 9.06 0.77
C LEU A 165 18.34 9.81 1.75
N GLU A 166 17.82 10.78 2.50
CA GLU A 166 18.60 11.47 3.54
C GLU A 166 18.00 11.30 4.94
N TYR A 167 18.91 11.02 5.88
CA TYR A 167 18.64 10.64 7.26
C TYR A 167 18.77 11.88 8.17
N SER A 168 17.79 12.12 9.02
CA SER A 168 18.00 12.91 10.24
C SER A 168 17.43 12.18 11.44
N GLY A 169 18.32 11.58 12.23
CA GLY A 169 18.10 11.33 13.65
C GLY A 169 17.45 9.99 14.03
N ALA A 170 18.21 9.24 14.83
CA ALA A 170 17.83 8.14 15.72
C ALA A 170 16.43 7.54 15.54
N GLY A 171 16.37 6.52 14.70
CA GLY A 171 15.34 5.50 14.74
C GLY A 171 14.08 5.84 13.99
N ASP A 172 14.16 6.02 12.68
CA ASP A 172 12.99 6.05 11.82
C ASP A 172 13.33 5.51 10.44
N GLY A 173 12.35 4.86 9.81
CA GLY A 173 12.45 4.36 8.45
C GLY A 173 12.68 5.47 7.40
N VAL A 174 13.26 5.06 6.26
CA VAL A 174 13.34 5.76 4.97
C VAL A 174 12.25 6.80 4.79
N ILE A 175 12.72 8.00 4.51
CA ILE A 175 11.91 9.11 4.11
C ILE A 175 11.71 9.10 2.59
N ILE A 176 10.54 8.68 2.08
CA ILE A 176 10.07 9.05 0.73
C ILE A 176 9.47 10.44 0.88
N THR A 177 10.27 11.49 0.71
CA THR A 177 9.73 12.84 0.59
C THR A 177 9.11 12.96 -0.79
N GLU A 178 7.79 13.15 -0.88
CA GLU A 178 7.18 13.67 -2.10
C GLU A 178 7.79 15.04 -2.37
N GLN A 179 8.61 15.16 -3.41
CA GLN A 179 8.94 16.47 -3.95
C GLN A 179 7.73 16.95 -4.73
N GLU A 180 7.14 18.08 -4.32
CA GLU A 180 6.35 18.93 -5.22
C GLU A 180 7.32 19.54 -6.24
N GLN A 181 7.67 18.78 -7.29
CA GLN A 181 8.48 19.30 -8.38
C GLN A 181 7.71 19.40 -9.69
N LEU A 182 7.83 20.59 -10.30
CA LEU A 182 7.21 20.98 -11.55
C LEU A 182 7.69 20.13 -12.73
N SER A 183 6.76 19.95 -13.68
CA SER A 183 6.80 19.21 -14.97
C SER A 183 8.17 18.75 -15.54
N PRO A 184 8.28 17.54 -16.16
CA PRO A 184 9.54 16.82 -16.17
C PRO A 184 10.52 16.99 -17.32
N PHE A 185 10.27 17.71 -18.43
CA PHE A 185 11.15 17.49 -19.59
C PHE A 185 11.51 18.71 -20.44
N PRO A 186 12.82 18.89 -20.78
CA PRO A 186 13.97 18.45 -19.99
C PRO A 186 14.06 19.32 -18.73
N SER A 187 13.68 18.76 -17.58
CA SER A 187 14.06 19.36 -16.30
C SER A 187 15.59 19.31 -16.19
N TYR A 188 16.23 20.40 -15.78
CA TYR A 188 17.68 20.48 -15.60
C TYR A 188 18.29 19.38 -14.72
N HIS A 189 17.46 18.78 -13.87
CA HIS A 189 17.82 17.60 -13.07
C HIS A 189 18.22 16.39 -13.93
N TYR A 190 17.90 16.38 -15.23
CA TYR A 190 18.15 15.29 -16.18
C TYR A 190 19.15 15.66 -17.28
N LEU A 191 19.86 16.78 -17.12
CA LEU A 191 20.91 17.16 -18.06
C LEU A 191 22.07 16.16 -18.01
N ASN A 192 22.63 15.83 -19.16
CA ASN A 192 23.76 14.91 -19.34
C ASN A 192 23.52 13.48 -18.81
N GLU A 193 22.25 13.07 -18.67
CA GLU A 193 21.89 11.68 -18.39
C GLU A 193 20.99 11.10 -19.50
N PRO A 194 21.06 9.78 -19.78
CA PRO A 194 20.16 9.16 -20.75
C PRO A 194 18.69 9.36 -20.39
N THR A 195 17.83 9.59 -21.39
CA THR A 195 16.37 9.68 -21.20
C THR A 195 15.72 8.34 -20.85
N THR A 196 16.45 7.22 -20.96
CA THR A 196 16.04 5.93 -20.41
C THR A 196 15.77 6.07 -18.91
N ASN A 197 14.69 5.50 -18.40
CA ASN A 197 14.30 5.62 -17.00
C ASN A 197 15.43 5.15 -16.03
N ARG A 198 15.66 5.85 -14.91
CA ARG A 198 16.74 5.53 -13.95
C ARG A 198 16.58 4.15 -13.30
N LEU A 199 15.34 3.72 -13.02
CA LEU A 199 15.03 2.36 -12.56
C LEU A 199 15.47 1.30 -13.57
N ALA A 200 15.34 1.57 -14.87
CA ALA A 200 15.79 0.62 -15.88
C ALA A 200 17.33 0.53 -15.96
N ARG A 201 18.03 1.61 -15.60
CA ARG A 201 19.50 1.70 -15.70
C ARG A 201 20.22 1.10 -14.49
N GLY A 202 19.58 1.09 -13.32
CA GLY A 202 20.13 0.46 -12.12
C GLY A 202 21.19 1.30 -11.40
N TYR A 203 21.66 0.79 -10.25
CA TYR A 203 22.71 1.45 -9.44
C TYR A 203 24.06 1.54 -10.13
N GLY A 204 24.33 0.66 -11.10
CA GLY A 204 25.60 0.62 -11.84
C GLY A 204 25.82 1.83 -12.75
N ASP A 205 24.76 2.56 -13.11
CA ASP A 205 24.87 3.81 -13.86
C ASP A 205 25.13 4.99 -12.90
N PRO A 206 26.30 5.66 -13.00
CA PRO A 206 26.64 6.79 -12.13
C PRO A 206 25.71 8.00 -12.34
N THR A 207 25.01 8.07 -13.47
CA THR A 207 24.05 9.15 -13.76
C THR A 207 22.64 8.87 -13.24
N SER A 208 22.36 7.65 -12.78
CA SER A 208 21.04 7.27 -12.24
C SER A 208 20.72 7.99 -10.94
N LYS A 209 21.75 8.50 -10.24
CA LYS A 209 21.65 9.14 -8.92
C LYS A 209 20.96 8.25 -7.87
N LEU A 210 20.78 6.96 -8.17
CA LEU A 210 20.27 5.98 -7.23
C LEU A 210 21.36 5.71 -6.20
N ARG A 211 21.05 5.97 -4.92
CA ARG A 211 22.00 5.73 -3.81
C ARG A 211 21.67 4.42 -3.11
N THR A 212 22.69 3.63 -2.83
CA THR A 212 22.65 2.57 -1.82
C THR A 212 23.07 3.17 -0.47
N SER A 213 22.48 2.71 0.63
CA SER A 213 22.91 3.09 1.98
C SER A 213 24.36 2.61 2.22
N GLU A 214 25.28 3.53 2.56
CA GLU A 214 26.72 3.25 2.76
C GLU A 214 27.00 2.16 3.81
N ASP A 215 26.06 1.88 4.72
CA ASP A 215 26.20 0.88 5.78
C ASP A 215 25.70 -0.53 5.40
N GLY A 216 25.18 -0.74 4.18
CA GLY A 216 24.42 -1.96 3.85
C GLY A 216 23.12 -2.12 4.65
N LYS A 217 22.75 -1.12 5.46
CA LYS A 217 21.50 -1.05 6.24
C LYS A 217 20.39 -0.43 5.41
N ARG A 218 19.79 -1.29 4.59
CA ARG A 218 18.34 -1.56 4.49
C ARG A 218 17.44 -0.73 5.45
N THR A 219 16.75 0.31 4.95
CA THR A 219 15.85 1.20 5.74
C THR A 219 14.43 1.33 5.12
N GLU A 220 13.37 1.51 5.95
CA GLU A 220 11.93 1.30 5.65
C GLU A 220 11.12 2.55 5.21
N SER A 221 10.25 2.54 4.19
CA SER A 221 9.47 3.74 3.76
C SER A 221 8.71 4.54 4.87
N GLN A 222 8.44 5.85 4.68
CA GLN A 222 7.70 6.71 5.65
C GLN A 222 6.29 6.21 5.92
N TYR A 223 5.75 5.48 4.94
CA TYR A 223 4.41 4.94 4.97
C TYR A 223 4.37 3.56 5.64
N SER A 224 5.50 3.03 6.10
CA SER A 224 5.55 1.81 6.90
C SER A 224 4.69 1.96 8.16
N ILE A 225 3.91 0.91 8.44
CA ILE A 225 3.01 0.82 9.59
C ILE A 225 3.76 1.08 10.92
N LEU A 226 5.06 0.79 10.96
CA LEU A 226 5.93 0.96 12.12
C LEU A 226 6.20 2.43 12.49
N LYS A 227 6.24 3.36 11.52
CA LYS A 227 6.41 4.80 11.77
C LYS A 227 5.11 5.47 12.24
N ARG A 228 3.95 5.03 11.74
CA ARG A 228 2.62 5.45 12.25
C ARG A 228 2.44 5.06 13.73
N LYS A 229 2.94 3.89 14.13
CA LYS A 229 2.95 3.45 15.53
C LYS A 229 3.94 4.22 16.42
N LYS A 230 5.00 4.81 15.86
CA LYS A 230 5.91 5.74 16.57
C LYS A 230 5.32 7.14 16.76
N ASN A 231 4.64 7.68 15.75
CA ASN A 231 3.96 8.98 15.89
C ASN A 231 2.76 8.89 16.85
N SER A 232 2.07 7.75 16.90
CA SER A 232 1.07 7.45 17.94
C SER A 232 1.65 7.34 19.35
N ARG A 233 2.95 7.08 19.52
CA ARG A 233 3.63 7.06 20.84
C ARG A 233 3.97 8.46 21.36
N ASN A 234 4.11 9.44 20.45
CA ASN A 234 4.40 10.84 20.81
C ASN A 234 3.12 11.70 20.97
N ALA A 235 1.96 11.19 20.58
CA ALA A 235 0.66 11.79 20.90
C ALA A 235 0.14 11.22 22.23
N GLY A 236 0.56 11.81 23.34
CA GLY A 236 -0.06 11.57 24.65
C GLY A 236 0.32 10.22 25.27
N GLN A 237 1.23 10.28 26.21
CA GLN A 237 1.64 9.23 27.12
C GLN A 237 0.44 8.44 27.70
N VAL A 238 0.14 7.28 27.11
CA VAL A 238 -0.45 6.14 27.83
C VAL A 238 0.43 4.93 27.52
N ASN A 239 1.31 4.60 28.47
CA ASN A 239 1.98 3.32 28.51
C ASN A 239 0.90 2.25 28.72
N VAL A 240 0.33 1.71 27.66
CA VAL A 240 -0.25 0.36 27.72
C VAL A 240 0.94 -0.58 27.61
N GLY A 241 1.55 -0.88 28.76
CA GLY A 241 2.23 -2.16 28.89
C GLY A 241 1.14 -3.19 28.65
N THR A 242 1.21 -3.92 27.53
CA THR A 242 0.42 -5.14 27.35
C THR A 242 0.89 -6.12 28.42
N GLY A 243 0.31 -6.00 29.61
CA GLY A 243 0.35 -6.98 30.67
C GLY A 243 -0.53 -8.14 30.22
N GLY A 244 0.05 -8.99 29.39
CA GLY A 244 -0.64 -10.12 28.79
C GLY A 244 0.36 -10.95 28.02
N ASP A 245 1.26 -11.57 28.77
CA ASP A 245 2.15 -12.60 28.28
C ASP A 245 1.32 -13.72 27.65
N PHE A 246 1.36 -13.82 26.32
CA PHE A 246 0.75 -14.92 25.58
C PHE A 246 1.62 -16.17 25.77
N GLY A 247 1.49 -16.79 26.95
CA GLY A 247 2.02 -18.12 27.24
C GLY A 247 3.54 -18.24 27.15
N SER A 248 4.31 -17.34 27.78
CA SER A 248 5.72 -17.66 28.02
C SER A 248 5.82 -18.93 28.88
N ILE A 249 6.64 -19.88 28.43
CA ILE A 249 7.16 -20.92 29.30
C ILE A 249 7.95 -20.17 30.37
N VAL A 250 7.53 -20.29 31.63
CA VAL A 250 8.28 -19.79 32.77
C VAL A 250 9.69 -20.38 32.67
N ASN A 251 10.66 -19.57 32.24
CA ASN A 251 12.07 -19.90 32.37
C ASN A 251 12.39 -19.87 33.86
N ILE A 252 12.09 -20.97 34.55
CA ILE A 252 12.67 -21.24 35.87
C ILE A 252 14.16 -21.33 35.61
N ARG A 253 14.89 -20.25 35.90
CA ARG A 253 16.34 -20.32 36.03
C ARG A 253 16.63 -21.26 37.20
N LYS A 254 16.77 -22.57 36.92
CA LYS A 254 17.61 -23.40 37.76
C LYS A 254 19.01 -22.86 37.54
N ASN A 255 19.51 -22.09 38.51
CA ASN A 255 20.93 -21.77 38.60
C ASN A 255 21.68 -23.08 38.78
N MET A 256 22.07 -23.72 37.68
CA MET A 256 23.08 -24.78 37.72
C MET A 256 24.42 -24.08 37.87
N ASN A 257 24.98 -24.17 39.08
CA ASN A 257 26.31 -23.69 39.38
C ASN A 257 27.31 -24.61 38.67
N LEU A 258 27.88 -24.16 37.55
CA LEU A 258 28.89 -24.91 36.80
C LEU A 258 30.28 -24.38 37.18
N PRO A 259 31.12 -25.15 37.89
CA PRO A 259 32.50 -24.76 38.11
C PRO A 259 33.27 -24.88 36.79
N PHE A 260 34.19 -23.93 36.58
CA PHE A 260 35.21 -23.89 35.52
C PHE A 260 35.71 -25.26 35.06
N LEU A 261 35.87 -25.49 33.74
CA LEU A 261 37.01 -26.21 33.12
C LEU A 261 36.97 -26.27 31.58
N THR A 262 38.05 -25.76 30.97
CA THR A 262 38.76 -26.08 29.70
C THR A 262 38.06 -26.09 28.31
N PRO A 263 38.74 -25.61 27.24
CA PRO A 263 38.22 -25.66 25.88
C PRO A 263 38.49 -27.04 25.25
N LEU A 264 37.44 -27.77 24.89
CA LEU A 264 37.55 -28.97 24.06
C LEU A 264 36.61 -28.88 22.85
N GLN A 265 37.23 -28.93 21.66
CA GLN A 265 36.71 -29.31 20.34
C GLN A 265 35.23 -29.04 20.03
N LEU A 266 35.00 -27.98 19.24
CA LEU A 266 33.74 -27.78 18.53
C LEU A 266 33.64 -28.81 17.38
N SER A 267 32.99 -29.93 17.64
CA SER A 267 32.50 -30.86 16.62
C SER A 267 31.25 -30.24 15.96
N SER A 268 31.29 -30.03 14.64
CA SER A 268 30.24 -29.39 13.85
C SER A 268 29.04 -30.27 13.52
N ASP A 269 28.93 -31.47 14.08
CA ASP A 269 27.92 -32.43 13.66
C ASP A 269 26.80 -32.62 14.67
N LYS A 270 25.59 -32.22 14.23
CA LYS A 270 24.25 -32.61 14.71
C LYS A 270 23.71 -31.94 15.97
N PHE A 271 23.42 -30.65 15.88
CA PHE A 271 22.21 -30.08 16.51
C PHE A 271 21.54 -29.09 15.55
N LYS A 272 20.76 -29.61 14.61
CA LYS A 272 19.61 -28.85 14.09
C LYS A 272 18.48 -29.03 15.11
N GLU A 273 18.59 -28.35 16.25
CA GLU A 273 17.35 -27.94 16.91
C GLU A 273 16.67 -26.99 15.92
N ALA A 274 15.41 -27.26 15.60
CA ALA A 274 14.61 -26.28 14.88
C ALA A 274 14.69 -25.00 15.70
N LEU A 275 15.27 -23.94 15.12
CA LEU A 275 15.08 -22.58 15.61
C LEU A 275 13.57 -22.46 15.86
N LEU A 276 13.17 -22.49 17.13
CA LEU A 276 11.83 -22.11 17.54
C LEU A 276 11.61 -20.76 16.87
N LYS A 277 10.79 -20.74 15.82
CA LYS A 277 10.49 -19.52 15.08
C LYS A 277 10.12 -18.48 16.16
N PRO A 278 10.80 -17.33 16.20
CA PRO A 278 10.59 -16.37 17.28
C PRO A 278 9.11 -16.06 17.37
N ILE A 279 8.58 -15.90 18.58
CA ILE A 279 7.21 -15.47 18.81
C ILE A 279 7.00 -14.17 17.99
N ILE A 280 6.31 -14.28 16.85
CA ILE A 280 6.14 -13.16 15.92
C ILE A 280 5.07 -12.24 16.49
N ASN A 281 5.43 -11.45 17.50
CA ASN A 281 4.54 -10.45 18.09
C ASN A 281 4.41 -9.19 17.22
N ARG A 282 5.20 -9.09 16.13
CA ARG A 282 5.21 -8.00 15.15
C ARG A 282 5.73 -8.50 13.80
N PHE A 283 5.14 -8.02 12.71
CA PHE A 283 5.72 -8.13 11.38
C PHE A 283 6.06 -6.72 10.84
N SER A 284 7.04 -6.65 9.96
CA SER A 284 7.42 -5.44 9.23
C SER A 284 7.21 -5.66 7.73
N GLU A 285 6.87 -4.61 7.01
CA GLU A 285 6.92 -4.61 5.55
C GLU A 285 8.36 -4.95 5.12
N PRO A 286 8.57 -5.93 4.21
CA PRO A 286 9.90 -6.27 3.74
C PRO A 286 10.48 -5.10 2.94
N LEU A 287 11.80 -5.06 2.86
CA LEU A 287 12.49 -4.04 2.08
C LEU A 287 12.47 -4.39 0.60
N PRO A 288 12.43 -3.39 -0.30
CA PRO A 288 12.43 -3.65 -1.72
C PRO A 288 13.75 -4.34 -2.12
N PRO A 289 13.70 -5.48 -2.82
CA PRO A 289 14.89 -6.22 -3.24
C PRO A 289 15.50 -5.66 -4.54
N TYR A 290 15.24 -4.39 -4.86
CA TYR A 290 15.68 -3.76 -6.10
C TYR A 290 17.19 -3.85 -6.27
N ASN A 291 17.62 -4.48 -7.36
CA ASN A 291 19.01 -4.61 -7.75
C ASN A 291 19.14 -4.66 -9.29
N ALA A 292 18.32 -3.86 -9.97
CA ALA A 292 18.24 -3.84 -11.42
C ALA A 292 19.59 -3.55 -12.07
N VAL A 293 19.85 -4.22 -13.19
CA VAL A 293 21.02 -4.03 -14.05
C VAL A 293 20.56 -3.87 -15.48
N TYR A 294 20.99 -2.80 -16.14
CA TYR A 294 20.79 -2.63 -17.57
C TYR A 294 21.49 -3.76 -18.36
N PRO A 295 20.87 -4.37 -19.39
CA PRO A 295 19.62 -4.01 -20.06
C PRO A 295 18.40 -4.84 -19.62
N TYR A 296 18.47 -5.53 -18.48
CA TYR A 296 17.48 -6.56 -18.11
C TYR A 296 16.19 -5.99 -17.53
N ASN A 297 16.21 -4.75 -17.03
CA ASN A 297 15.03 -4.15 -16.43
C ASN A 297 14.15 -3.40 -17.45
N HIS A 298 12.90 -3.83 -17.57
CA HIS A 298 11.90 -3.29 -18.47
C HIS A 298 10.92 -2.40 -17.70
N VAL A 299 11.17 -1.08 -17.73
CA VAL A 299 10.36 -0.08 -17.02
C VAL A 299 9.51 0.73 -17.99
N GLN A 300 8.23 0.83 -17.68
CA GLN A 300 7.30 1.79 -18.27
C GLN A 300 6.87 2.79 -17.20
N GLN A 301 7.14 4.07 -17.45
CA GLN A 301 6.72 5.15 -16.57
C GLN A 301 5.84 6.14 -17.35
N THR A 302 4.69 6.47 -16.78
CA THR A 302 3.82 7.51 -17.35
C THR A 302 4.25 8.90 -16.88
N GLU A 303 3.89 9.94 -17.63
CA GLU A 303 4.21 11.34 -17.30
C GLU A 303 3.82 11.74 -15.86
N SER A 304 2.77 11.14 -15.29
CA SER A 304 2.28 11.45 -13.95
C SER A 304 2.92 10.64 -12.81
N GLY A 305 3.77 9.66 -13.14
CA GLY A 305 4.51 8.87 -12.14
C GLY A 305 3.96 7.47 -11.84
N HIS A 306 3.03 6.93 -12.65
CA HIS A 306 2.73 5.49 -12.58
C HIS A 306 3.90 4.69 -13.15
N VAL A 307 4.27 3.60 -12.49
CA VAL A 307 5.35 2.72 -12.93
C VAL A 307 4.83 1.30 -13.08
N PHE A 308 5.22 0.68 -14.18
CA PHE A 308 5.10 -0.75 -14.42
C PHE A 308 6.45 -1.29 -14.80
N GLU A 309 6.90 -2.32 -14.10
CA GLU A 309 8.28 -2.77 -14.17
C GLU A 309 8.34 -4.30 -14.14
N PHE A 310 9.12 -4.84 -15.08
CA PHE A 310 9.53 -6.24 -15.14
C PHE A 310 11.04 -6.28 -15.20
N ASP A 311 11.65 -6.71 -14.10
CA ASP A 311 13.08 -6.83 -13.97
C ASP A 311 13.49 -8.27 -14.25
N ASP A 312 14.22 -8.50 -15.34
CA ASP A 312 14.82 -9.81 -15.68
C ASP A 312 16.29 -9.90 -15.23
N THR A 313 16.74 -9.00 -14.34
CA THR A 313 18.12 -9.04 -13.81
C THR A 313 18.35 -10.38 -13.11
N PRO A 314 19.38 -11.16 -13.50
CA PRO A 314 19.62 -12.48 -12.91
C PRO A 314 19.74 -12.42 -11.38
N ASP A 315 19.04 -13.33 -10.70
CA ASP A 315 18.96 -13.43 -9.22
C ASP A 315 18.26 -12.23 -8.53
N ALA A 316 17.69 -11.31 -9.30
CA ALA A 316 16.99 -10.12 -8.83
C ALA A 316 15.65 -9.91 -9.57
N GLU A 317 15.05 -10.99 -10.08
CA GLU A 317 13.84 -10.93 -10.88
C GLU A 317 12.67 -10.34 -10.08
N ARG A 318 11.99 -9.35 -10.65
CA ARG A 318 10.99 -8.57 -9.89
C ARG A 318 9.88 -8.06 -10.79
N VAL A 319 8.66 -8.01 -10.23
CA VAL A 319 7.53 -7.34 -10.89
C VAL A 319 7.00 -6.26 -9.98
N HIS A 320 6.79 -5.07 -10.50
CA HIS A 320 6.32 -3.94 -9.71
C HIS A 320 5.29 -3.10 -10.46
N LEU A 321 4.11 -2.95 -9.85
CA LEU A 321 3.06 -2.04 -10.27
C LEU A 321 2.89 -0.97 -9.20
N TYR A 322 3.22 0.27 -9.55
CA TYR A 322 3.27 1.39 -8.62
C TYR A 322 2.36 2.53 -9.08
N HIS A 323 1.51 3.00 -8.18
CA HIS A 323 0.75 4.22 -8.34
C HIS A 323 1.50 5.39 -7.71
N ARG A 324 1.50 6.54 -8.38
CA ARG A 324 2.17 7.79 -7.96
C ARG A 324 1.91 8.24 -6.51
N SER A 325 0.85 7.77 -5.86
CA SER A 325 0.52 8.07 -4.46
C SER A 325 1.29 7.23 -3.43
N GLY A 326 2.06 6.22 -3.87
CA GLY A 326 2.77 5.28 -2.99
C GLY A 326 2.06 3.94 -2.75
N SER A 327 0.89 3.70 -3.35
CA SER A 327 0.28 2.36 -3.35
C SER A 327 0.94 1.48 -4.41
N PHE A 328 1.17 0.20 -4.12
CA PHE A 328 1.84 -0.70 -5.05
C PHE A 328 1.51 -2.18 -4.84
N LEU A 329 1.83 -2.97 -5.86
CA LEU A 329 1.93 -4.42 -5.84
C LEU A 329 3.33 -4.81 -6.31
N GLU A 330 4.05 -5.57 -5.49
CA GLU A 330 5.42 -5.98 -5.77
C GLU A 330 5.60 -7.48 -5.54
N TYR A 331 6.26 -8.15 -6.49
CA TYR A 331 6.69 -9.53 -6.41
C TYR A 331 8.21 -9.57 -6.34
N HIS A 332 8.75 -10.15 -5.27
CA HIS A 332 10.18 -10.26 -5.00
C HIS A 332 10.77 -11.51 -5.67
N PRO A 333 12.11 -11.58 -5.84
CA PRO A 333 12.78 -12.73 -6.46
C PRO A 333 12.54 -14.05 -5.73
N ASP A 334 12.34 -14.00 -4.41
CA ASP A 334 12.08 -15.18 -3.57
C ASP A 334 10.61 -15.61 -3.53
N GLY A 335 9.74 -14.92 -4.29
CA GLY A 335 8.30 -15.15 -4.30
C GLY A 335 7.53 -14.39 -3.22
N THR A 336 8.18 -13.56 -2.41
CA THR A 336 7.48 -12.65 -1.47
C THR A 336 6.59 -11.68 -2.25
N VAL A 337 5.34 -11.53 -1.82
CA VAL A 337 4.39 -10.60 -2.42
C VAL A 337 4.04 -9.50 -1.43
N VAL A 338 4.11 -8.26 -1.87
CA VAL A 338 3.74 -7.09 -1.09
C VAL A 338 2.62 -6.34 -1.81
N THR A 339 1.46 -6.26 -1.16
CA THR A 339 0.35 -5.41 -1.59
C THR A 339 0.20 -4.27 -0.60
N LYS A 340 0.42 -3.04 -1.05
CA LYS A 340 0.35 -1.83 -0.20
C LYS A 340 -0.70 -0.86 -0.70
N SER A 341 -1.60 -0.48 0.21
CA SER A 341 -2.48 0.68 0.03
C SER A 341 -2.09 1.80 0.99
N VAL A 342 -1.93 3.01 0.47
CA VAL A 342 -1.71 4.21 1.31
C VAL A 342 -3.01 4.77 1.89
N ASN A 343 -4.15 4.39 1.31
CA ASN A 343 -5.48 4.85 1.70
C ASN A 343 -6.42 3.65 1.89
N GLU A 344 -7.73 3.86 1.77
CA GLU A 344 -8.74 2.80 1.84
C GLU A 344 -8.43 1.64 0.88
N ALA A 345 -8.69 0.42 1.33
CA ALA A 345 -8.54 -0.80 0.54
C ALA A 345 -9.88 -1.55 0.54
N TYR A 346 -10.45 -1.75 -0.64
CA TYR A 346 -11.69 -2.49 -0.84
C TYR A 346 -11.36 -3.86 -1.45
N ASN A 347 -11.67 -4.94 -0.74
CA ASN A 347 -11.62 -6.30 -1.27
C ASN A 347 -13.05 -6.83 -1.43
N ILE A 348 -13.59 -6.74 -2.65
CA ILE A 348 -15.00 -7.03 -2.94
C ILE A 348 -15.07 -8.30 -3.80
N VAL A 349 -15.79 -9.31 -3.31
CA VAL A 349 -16.01 -10.59 -4.01
C VAL A 349 -17.51 -10.85 -4.12
N HIS A 350 -18.00 -11.03 -5.36
CA HIS A 350 -19.43 -11.23 -5.63
C HIS A 350 -19.93 -12.66 -5.40
N SER A 351 -19.00 -13.61 -5.25
CA SER A 351 -19.31 -15.03 -5.04
C SER A 351 -18.43 -15.57 -3.91
N ASN A 352 -17.88 -16.76 -4.07
CA ASN A 352 -17.04 -17.40 -3.05
C ASN A 352 -15.63 -16.82 -3.04
N SER A 353 -15.08 -16.63 -1.84
CA SER A 353 -13.66 -16.36 -1.60
C SER A 353 -13.07 -17.51 -0.77
N TYR A 354 -11.90 -18.01 -1.15
CA TYR A 354 -11.19 -19.07 -0.44
C TYR A 354 -9.81 -18.56 -0.05
N GLU A 355 -9.45 -18.73 1.21
CA GLU A 355 -8.13 -18.35 1.74
C GLU A 355 -7.49 -19.58 2.39
N HIS A 356 -6.26 -19.90 1.97
CA HIS A 356 -5.48 -20.99 2.53
C HIS A 356 -4.10 -20.49 2.92
N ILE A 357 -3.73 -20.67 4.20
CA ILE A 357 -2.42 -20.33 4.73
C ILE A 357 -1.85 -21.60 5.38
N GLU A 358 -0.80 -22.17 4.78
CA GLU A 358 -0.07 -23.30 5.38
C GLU A 358 0.77 -22.85 6.59
N GLY A 359 1.27 -21.61 6.52
CA GLY A 359 2.04 -20.99 7.59
C GLY A 359 1.15 -20.30 8.63
N HIS A 360 1.58 -19.11 9.07
CA HIS A 360 0.85 -18.31 10.05
C HIS A 360 0.17 -17.12 9.36
N LYS A 361 -1.08 -16.85 9.76
CA LYS A 361 -1.76 -15.58 9.44
C LYS A 361 -1.68 -14.67 10.67
N ILE A 362 -1.16 -13.47 10.48
CA ILE A 362 -1.05 -12.43 11.52
C ILE A 362 -1.71 -11.18 10.98
N GLU A 363 -2.67 -10.64 11.74
CA GLU A 363 -3.42 -9.45 11.38
C GLU A 363 -3.37 -8.44 12.52
N THR A 364 -3.27 -7.15 12.21
CA THR A 364 -3.28 -6.07 13.20
C THR A 364 -4.31 -5.02 12.79
N ILE A 365 -5.29 -4.78 13.67
CA ILE A 365 -6.31 -3.75 13.51
C ILE A 365 -6.12 -2.74 14.64
N ASP A 366 -5.69 -1.52 14.29
CA ASP A 366 -5.41 -0.47 15.29
C ASP A 366 -6.68 0.18 15.88
N LYS A 367 -7.81 0.07 15.17
CA LYS A 367 -9.10 0.65 15.57
C LYS A 367 -10.14 -0.47 15.79
N SER A 368 -11.31 -0.36 15.19
CA SER A 368 -12.40 -1.31 15.34
C SER A 368 -12.34 -2.43 14.30
N PHE A 369 -12.71 -3.64 14.70
CA PHE A 369 -12.99 -4.76 13.81
C PHE A 369 -14.46 -5.17 13.96
N GLN A 370 -15.17 -5.32 12.84
CA GLN A 370 -16.55 -5.78 12.81
C GLN A 370 -16.69 -6.88 11.76
N LEU A 371 -17.19 -8.04 12.19
CA LEU A 371 -17.49 -9.16 11.30
C LEU A 371 -19.00 -9.37 11.26
N PHE A 372 -19.59 -9.11 10.10
CA PHE A 372 -21.00 -9.40 9.84
C PHE A 372 -21.11 -10.68 9.00
N VAL A 373 -21.80 -11.68 9.53
CA VAL A 373 -22.14 -12.91 8.82
C VAL A 373 -23.65 -12.94 8.64
N ASN A 374 -24.12 -13.24 7.42
CA ASN A 374 -25.55 -13.23 7.07
C ASN A 374 -26.25 -11.89 7.34
N ARG A 375 -25.58 -10.76 7.06
CA ARG A 375 -26.04 -9.40 7.41
C ARG A 375 -27.48 -9.10 7.00
N ASP A 376 -27.86 -9.49 5.79
CA ASP A 376 -29.16 -9.13 5.21
C ASP A 376 -30.28 -10.12 5.60
N GLN A 377 -29.98 -11.13 6.42
CA GLN A 377 -30.92 -12.13 6.95
C GLN A 377 -31.70 -12.91 5.86
N GLN A 378 -31.21 -12.92 4.61
CA GLN A 378 -31.89 -13.47 3.44
C GLN A 378 -31.78 -14.99 3.32
N SER A 379 -31.00 -15.68 4.16
CA SER A 379 -30.79 -17.13 4.05
C SER A 379 -30.88 -17.89 5.37
N THR A 380 -31.44 -19.10 5.31
CA THR A 380 -31.49 -20.11 6.39
C THR A 380 -30.16 -20.83 6.63
N GLN A 381 -29.07 -20.40 5.98
CA GLN A 381 -27.80 -21.14 5.92
C GLN A 381 -26.57 -20.32 6.37
N GLY A 382 -26.73 -19.04 6.69
CA GLY A 382 -25.61 -18.20 7.09
C GLY A 382 -25.17 -18.45 8.52
N ASN A 383 -24.16 -19.30 8.72
CA ASN A 383 -23.55 -19.59 10.01
C ASN A 383 -22.11 -19.08 10.06
N PHE A 384 -21.68 -18.58 11.23
CA PHE A 384 -20.26 -18.41 11.54
C PHE A 384 -19.79 -19.63 12.35
N SER A 385 -18.78 -20.34 11.85
CA SER A 385 -18.19 -21.48 12.54
C SER A 385 -16.70 -21.26 12.76
N LEU A 386 -16.29 -21.19 14.01
CA LEU A 386 -14.89 -21.18 14.42
C LEU A 386 -14.52 -22.55 14.98
N LYS A 387 -13.67 -23.29 14.26
CA LYS A 387 -13.20 -24.60 14.69
C LYS A 387 -11.68 -24.57 14.87
N ILE A 388 -11.23 -24.97 16.06
CA ILE A 388 -9.82 -25.16 16.36
C ILE A 388 -9.50 -26.66 16.28
N GLY A 389 -8.43 -27.00 15.56
CA GLY A 389 -7.99 -28.39 15.37
C GLY A 389 -7.45 -29.03 16.67
N ALA A 390 -7.27 -30.34 16.63
CA ALA A 390 -6.70 -31.08 17.76
C ALA A 390 -5.33 -30.50 18.18
N GLY A 391 -5.13 -30.32 19.48
CA GLY A 391 -3.93 -29.71 20.05
C GLY A 391 -3.88 -28.18 19.99
N GLY A 392 -4.81 -27.52 19.29
CA GLY A 392 -4.94 -26.07 19.29
C GLY A 392 -5.69 -25.54 20.51
N SER A 393 -5.52 -24.25 20.81
CA SER A 393 -6.22 -23.54 21.87
C SER A 393 -6.90 -22.28 21.34
N TYR A 394 -8.04 -21.92 21.92
CA TYR A 394 -8.73 -20.66 21.66
C TYR A 394 -8.59 -19.73 22.87
N TYR A 395 -8.11 -18.51 22.64
CA TYR A 395 -7.95 -17.49 23.66
C TYR A 395 -8.74 -16.24 23.27
N ALA A 396 -9.72 -15.87 24.09
CA ALA A 396 -10.50 -14.62 23.94
C ALA A 396 -10.19 -13.70 25.13
N ASN A 397 -9.12 -12.91 25.00
CA ASN A 397 -8.66 -12.03 26.07
C ASN A 397 -9.14 -10.59 25.82
N VAL A 398 -9.73 -9.98 26.84
CA VAL A 398 -10.14 -8.56 26.84
C VAL A 398 -9.34 -7.85 27.95
N ASP A 399 -8.29 -7.13 27.55
CA ASP A 399 -7.44 -6.37 28.49
C ASP A 399 -8.06 -5.00 28.76
N GLY A 400 -8.81 -4.92 29.85
CA GLY A 400 -9.65 -3.77 30.17
C GLY A 400 -10.95 -3.74 29.34
N GLY A 401 -12.01 -3.19 29.93
CA GLY A 401 -13.35 -3.19 29.33
C GLY A 401 -14.15 -4.46 29.64
N ASN A 402 -15.16 -4.73 28.82
CA ASN A 402 -16.17 -5.76 29.07
C ASN A 402 -16.22 -6.78 27.93
N TYR A 403 -16.44 -8.05 28.27
CA TYR A 403 -16.74 -9.12 27.31
C TYR A 403 -18.24 -9.47 27.41
N TYR A 404 -18.97 -9.32 26.32
CA TYR A 404 -20.41 -9.58 26.25
C TYR A 404 -20.71 -10.78 25.35
N ILE A 405 -21.63 -11.64 25.81
CA ILE A 405 -22.27 -12.67 24.99
C ILE A 405 -23.77 -12.39 25.05
N THR A 406 -24.36 -12.12 23.89
CA THR A 406 -25.81 -11.96 23.73
C THR A 406 -26.29 -13.03 22.76
N SER A 407 -27.19 -13.89 23.22
CA SER A 407 -27.70 -15.01 22.46
C SER A 407 -29.06 -15.43 23.01
N ASP A 408 -29.94 -15.94 22.16
CA ASP A 408 -31.20 -16.56 22.62
C ASP A 408 -30.93 -17.81 23.47
N ARG A 409 -29.85 -18.54 23.17
CA ARG A 409 -29.39 -19.71 23.92
C ARG A 409 -27.86 -19.78 23.93
N TYR A 410 -27.29 -20.00 25.11
CA TYR A 410 -25.88 -20.32 25.31
C TYR A 410 -25.75 -21.74 25.88
N GLU A 411 -24.88 -22.56 25.29
CA GLU A 411 -24.64 -23.93 25.71
C GLU A 411 -23.13 -24.21 25.75
N SER A 412 -22.68 -24.86 26.82
CA SER A 412 -21.28 -25.24 27.02
C SER A 412 -21.20 -26.71 27.40
N ASN A 413 -20.52 -27.51 26.57
CA ASN A 413 -20.28 -28.92 26.79
C ASN A 413 -18.77 -29.16 26.85
N THR A 414 -18.25 -29.33 28.06
CA THR A 414 -16.82 -29.41 28.34
C THR A 414 -16.55 -30.47 29.40
N THR A 415 -15.33 -31.00 29.41
CA THR A 415 -14.86 -31.91 30.46
C THR A 415 -14.63 -31.20 31.80
N SER A 416 -14.27 -29.92 31.77
CA SER A 416 -14.19 -29.08 32.96
C SER A 416 -14.62 -27.65 32.64
N PHE A 417 -15.36 -27.03 33.56
CA PHE A 417 -15.72 -25.62 33.50
C PHE A 417 -15.29 -24.95 34.79
N MET A 418 -14.45 -23.93 34.68
CA MET A 418 -13.93 -23.18 35.84
C MET A 418 -14.27 -21.70 35.69
N VAL A 419 -14.81 -21.12 36.76
CA VAL A 419 -15.11 -19.68 36.84
C VAL A 419 -14.37 -19.12 38.05
N GLY A 420 -13.31 -18.36 37.79
CA GLY A 420 -12.55 -17.67 38.82
C GLY A 420 -12.70 -16.16 38.67
N THR A 421 -13.08 -15.47 39.75
CA THR A 421 -13.17 -14.00 39.77
C THR A 421 -12.37 -13.44 40.92
N LYS A 422 -11.75 -12.26 40.73
CA LYS A 422 -10.96 -11.58 41.77
C LYS A 422 -11.81 -10.73 42.72
N LYS A 423 -13.05 -10.43 42.35
CA LYS A 423 -13.96 -9.55 43.10
C LYS A 423 -15.20 -10.31 43.51
N GLY A 424 -16.11 -10.54 42.57
CA GLY A 424 -17.33 -11.29 42.80
C GLY A 424 -17.86 -11.90 41.53
N SER A 425 -18.78 -12.85 41.71
CA SER A 425 -19.54 -13.51 40.65
C SER A 425 -21.02 -13.45 41.03
N THR A 426 -21.87 -13.10 40.07
CA THR A 426 -23.33 -13.09 40.27
C THR A 426 -23.98 -13.95 39.20
N ILE A 427 -24.91 -14.81 39.60
CA ILE A 427 -25.76 -15.59 38.71
C ILE A 427 -27.21 -15.20 39.01
N SER A 428 -27.93 -14.75 38.00
CA SER A 428 -29.33 -14.34 38.11
C SER A 428 -30.12 -14.92 36.93
N GLY A 429 -31.31 -15.44 37.20
CA GLY A 429 -32.23 -15.92 36.17
C GLY A 429 -33.63 -15.35 36.41
N GLY A 430 -34.35 -15.04 35.35
CA GLY A 430 -35.78 -14.72 35.42
C GLY A 430 -36.66 -15.96 35.60
N GLY A 431 -36.10 -17.16 35.45
CA GLY A 431 -36.75 -18.45 35.66
C GLY A 431 -35.99 -19.31 36.67
N THR A 432 -36.04 -20.63 36.48
CA THR A 432 -35.39 -21.60 37.37
C THR A 432 -33.88 -21.64 37.19
N LEU A 433 -33.14 -21.63 38.31
CA LEU A 433 -31.74 -22.07 38.37
C LEU A 433 -31.72 -23.52 38.86
N GLU A 434 -31.21 -24.44 38.05
CA GLU A 434 -31.09 -25.86 38.38
C GLU A 434 -29.62 -26.28 38.40
N LEU A 435 -29.21 -27.00 39.46
CA LEU A 435 -27.86 -27.50 39.64
C LEU A 435 -27.93 -29.01 39.91
N ASN A 436 -27.46 -29.80 38.95
CA ASN A 436 -27.46 -31.26 39.02
C ASN A 436 -26.02 -31.78 39.01
N SER A 437 -25.67 -32.60 40.00
CA SER A 437 -24.35 -33.22 40.11
C SER A 437 -24.51 -34.71 40.42
N THR A 438 -23.77 -35.55 39.70
CA THR A 438 -23.61 -36.98 40.02
C THR A 438 -22.56 -37.22 41.10
N GLY A 439 -21.59 -36.31 41.23
CA GLY A 439 -20.60 -36.28 42.30
C GLY A 439 -21.02 -35.37 43.46
N SER A 440 -20.07 -35.10 44.36
CA SER A 440 -20.29 -34.18 45.48
C SER A 440 -20.46 -32.73 45.01
N MET A 441 -21.46 -32.03 45.56
CA MET A 441 -21.52 -30.57 45.53
C MET A 441 -20.98 -30.02 46.85
N ARG A 442 -20.05 -29.07 46.79
CA ARG A 442 -19.43 -28.43 47.96
C ARG A 442 -19.58 -26.91 47.84
N LEU A 443 -19.98 -26.29 48.95
CA LEU A 443 -20.09 -24.83 49.08
C LEU A 443 -19.20 -24.41 50.26
N ASP A 444 -18.15 -23.65 49.97
CA ASP A 444 -17.22 -23.13 50.96
C ASP A 444 -17.27 -21.61 50.96
N ALA A 445 -17.51 -21.04 52.13
CA ALA A 445 -17.48 -19.60 52.34
C ALA A 445 -16.74 -19.31 53.66
N GLU A 446 -15.75 -18.41 53.60
CA GLU A 446 -15.14 -17.86 54.82
C GLU A 446 -16.07 -16.87 55.53
N GLY A 447 -16.89 -16.17 54.73
CA GLY A 447 -17.98 -15.33 55.22
C GLY A 447 -19.29 -16.10 55.44
N PRO A 448 -20.35 -15.41 55.88
CA PRO A 448 -21.66 -16.01 56.05
C PRO A 448 -22.24 -16.51 54.71
N LEU A 449 -22.91 -17.65 54.76
CA LEU A 449 -23.76 -18.15 53.69
C LEU A 449 -25.22 -17.78 53.98
N PHE A 450 -25.83 -16.97 53.11
CA PHE A 450 -27.23 -16.57 53.22
C PHE A 450 -28.09 -17.37 52.24
N ALA A 451 -29.29 -17.76 52.67
CA ALA A 451 -30.29 -18.41 51.84
C ALA A 451 -31.68 -17.86 52.20
N ASP A 452 -32.19 -16.98 51.33
CA ASP A 452 -33.52 -16.38 51.48
C ASP A 452 -34.45 -16.96 50.40
N ALA A 453 -35.45 -17.70 50.83
CA ALA A 453 -36.45 -18.31 49.95
C ALA A 453 -37.79 -18.44 50.66
N SER A 454 -38.89 -18.54 49.89
CA SER A 454 -40.22 -18.82 50.46
C SER A 454 -40.25 -20.18 51.16
N GLN A 455 -39.52 -21.16 50.63
CA GLN A 455 -39.32 -22.48 51.23
C GLN A 455 -37.91 -22.98 50.94
N ILE A 456 -37.26 -23.56 51.95
CA ILE A 456 -36.02 -24.31 51.82
C ILE A 456 -36.32 -25.76 52.17
N LYS A 457 -36.14 -26.66 51.21
CA LYS A 457 -36.35 -28.10 51.40
C LYS A 457 -35.02 -28.84 51.26
N MET A 458 -34.61 -29.52 52.32
CA MET A 458 -33.43 -30.37 52.33
C MET A 458 -33.86 -31.82 52.55
N ARG A 459 -33.40 -32.72 51.69
CA ARG A 459 -33.62 -34.16 51.83
C ARG A 459 -32.30 -34.88 51.52
N ALA A 460 -31.90 -35.77 52.41
CA ALA A 460 -30.81 -36.70 52.17
C ALA A 460 -31.34 -38.13 52.36
N GLU A 461 -30.81 -39.08 51.58
CA GLU A 461 -31.05 -40.51 51.82
C GLU A 461 -30.20 -41.03 52.99
N GLY A 462 -29.02 -40.44 53.18
CA GLY A 462 -28.16 -40.66 54.34
C GLY A 462 -28.37 -39.61 55.43
N THR A 463 -27.28 -39.13 56.01
CA THR A 463 -27.30 -38.19 57.14
C THR A 463 -27.40 -36.73 56.68
N VAL A 464 -28.27 -35.96 57.34
CA VAL A 464 -28.19 -34.49 57.35
C VAL A 464 -27.52 -34.08 58.66
N GLY A 465 -26.35 -33.46 58.56
CA GLY A 465 -25.58 -32.96 59.71
C GLY A 465 -25.59 -31.44 59.76
N LEU A 466 -25.88 -30.86 60.93
CA LEU A 466 -25.75 -29.44 61.22
C LEU A 466 -24.85 -29.29 62.45
N SER A 467 -23.80 -28.48 62.33
CA SER A 467 -22.86 -28.23 63.43
C SER A 467 -22.36 -26.79 63.34
N GLY A 468 -22.33 -26.10 64.48
CA GLY A 468 -21.77 -24.76 64.61
C GLY A 468 -21.07 -24.63 65.96
N SER A 469 -20.20 -23.62 66.10
CA SER A 469 -19.57 -23.28 67.38
C SER A 469 -20.51 -22.53 68.34
N GLY A 470 -21.65 -22.03 67.84
CA GLY A 470 -22.71 -21.40 68.62
C GLY A 470 -24.05 -22.12 68.51
N ASP A 471 -25.11 -21.48 68.99
CA ASP A 471 -26.45 -22.07 69.09
C ASP A 471 -27.09 -22.30 67.71
N VAL A 472 -27.66 -23.49 67.52
CA VAL A 472 -28.51 -23.83 66.38
C VAL A 472 -29.97 -23.64 66.80
N ASN A 473 -30.57 -22.51 66.43
CA ASN A 473 -31.96 -22.19 66.76
C ASN A 473 -32.90 -22.67 65.65
N ILE A 474 -33.73 -23.67 65.95
CA ILE A 474 -34.81 -24.14 65.05
C ILE A 474 -36.14 -23.72 65.67
N THR A 475 -36.81 -22.76 65.05
CA THR A 475 -38.11 -22.29 65.50
C THR A 475 -39.19 -22.90 64.63
N THR A 476 -40.09 -23.69 65.23
CA THR A 476 -41.25 -24.26 64.54
C THR A 476 -42.51 -23.52 64.98
N SER A 477 -43.36 -23.09 64.03
CA SER A 477 -44.73 -22.70 64.34
C SER A 477 -45.67 -23.88 64.05
N ILE A 478 -46.31 -24.42 65.10
CA ILE A 478 -47.45 -25.31 64.93
C ILE A 478 -48.68 -24.41 64.78
N GLY A 479 -49.33 -24.44 63.61
CA GLY A 479 -50.70 -23.92 63.50
C GLY A 479 -51.61 -24.81 64.35
N ALA A 480 -52.38 -24.22 65.27
CA ALA A 480 -53.45 -24.94 65.95
C ALA A 480 -54.41 -25.49 64.88
N ILE A 481 -54.70 -26.80 64.97
CA ILE A 481 -55.50 -27.57 64.02
C ILE A 481 -56.94 -27.04 63.94
#